data_AF-A0A6C0K2H8-F1
#
_entry.id   AF-A0A6C0K2H8-F1
#
_cell.length_a   1.000
_cell.length_b   1.000
_cell.length_c   1.000
_cell.angle_alpha   90.00
_cell.angle_beta   90.00
_cell.angle_gamma   90.00
#
_symmetry.space_group_name_H-M   'P 1'
#
loop_
_entity.id
_entity.type
_entity.pdbx_description
1 polymer ?
#
loop_
_entity_poly.entity_id
_entity_poly.type
_entity_poly.pdbx_seq_one_letter_code
_entity_poly.pdbx_strand_id
1 'polypeptide(L)'
;MSVLGAFTNQMVAFFEALADTIPEEKSIQMAAEAIRGAKKINPKLILDLFYDHIYKDLHSAIDAKDVNAINVYGRVKIQGQFNEIMPAITIFDTHWPTLSSNTQDAIWKYLKVLCVLCERLKGIENPSHK
;
A
#
# COMPACT_ATOMS: atom_id res chain seq x y z
N MET A 1 -11.19 8.65 -17.86
CA MET A 1 -10.35 7.74 -17.03
C MET A 1 -11.27 7.08 -16.02
N SER A 2 -11.26 5.75 -15.86
CA SER A 2 -12.13 5.06 -14.89
C SER A 2 -11.53 5.14 -13.47
N VAL A 3 -12.37 4.99 -12.43
CA VAL A 3 -11.90 4.98 -11.02
C VAL A 3 -10.92 3.82 -10.79
N LEU A 4 -11.14 2.67 -11.41
CA LEU A 4 -10.22 1.52 -11.36
C LEU A 4 -8.87 1.85 -12.04
N GLY A 5 -8.92 2.60 -13.15
CA GLY A 5 -7.72 3.12 -13.80
C GLY A 5 -6.95 4.08 -12.88
N ALA A 6 -7.65 4.99 -12.20
CA ALA A 6 -7.03 5.89 -11.23
C ALA A 6 -6.39 5.12 -10.07
N PHE A 7 -7.08 4.13 -9.50
CA PHE A 7 -6.57 3.29 -8.42
C PHE A 7 -5.29 2.55 -8.82
N THR A 8 -5.32 1.86 -9.96
CA THR A 8 -4.15 1.10 -10.45
C THR A 8 -3.01 1.99 -10.92
N ASN A 9 -3.28 3.19 -11.44
CA ASN A 9 -2.25 4.20 -11.70
C ASN A 9 -1.59 4.66 -10.40
N GLN A 10 -2.38 4.96 -9.37
CA GLN A 10 -1.88 5.40 -8.08
C GLN A 10 -1.04 4.30 -7.41
N MET A 11 -1.43 3.03 -7.56
CA MET A 11 -0.66 1.90 -7.03
C MET A 11 0.72 1.82 -7.69
N VAL A 12 0.79 1.93 -9.01
CA VAL A 12 2.08 1.95 -9.73
C VAL A 12 2.93 3.13 -9.28
N ALA A 13 2.36 4.34 -9.24
CA ALA A 13 3.07 5.54 -8.83
C ALA A 13 3.59 5.47 -7.37
N PHE A 14 2.84 4.80 -6.49
CA PHE A 14 3.27 4.57 -5.11
C PHE A 14 4.54 3.72 -5.04
N PHE A 15 4.56 2.57 -5.71
CA PHE A 15 5.73 1.69 -5.70
C PHE A 15 6.93 2.27 -6.46
N GLU A 16 6.70 3.05 -7.52
CA GLU A 16 7.76 3.81 -8.20
C GLU A 16 8.39 4.85 -7.25
N ALA A 17 7.56 5.64 -6.56
CA ALA A 17 8.05 6.63 -5.59
C ALA A 17 8.81 5.97 -4.42
N LEU A 18 8.37 4.80 -3.96
CA LEU A 18 9.09 4.03 -2.95
C LEU A 18 10.44 3.52 -3.47
N ALA A 19 10.48 3.00 -4.69
CA ALA A 19 11.72 2.50 -5.30
C ALA A 19 12.75 3.63 -5.49
N ASP A 20 12.30 4.83 -5.86
CA ASP A 20 13.16 6.00 -5.98
C ASP A 20 13.68 6.48 -4.61
N THR A 21 12.90 6.26 -3.55
CA THR A 21 13.24 6.65 -2.18
C THR A 21 14.21 5.67 -1.52
N ILE A 22 14.04 4.37 -1.77
CA ILE A 22 14.79 3.27 -1.14
C ILE A 22 15.42 2.42 -2.27
N PRO A 23 16.34 2.99 -3.07
CA PRO A 23 16.87 2.34 -4.26
C PRO A 23 17.70 1.08 -3.98
N GLU A 24 18.19 0.92 -2.76
CA GLU A 24 18.90 -0.28 -2.31
C GLU A 24 17.98 -1.51 -2.19
N GLU A 25 16.68 -1.31 -1.97
CA GLU A 25 15.69 -2.37 -1.84
C GLU A 25 15.14 -2.79 -3.21
N LYS A 26 15.90 -3.65 -3.90
CA LYS A 26 15.53 -4.19 -5.23
C LYS A 26 14.14 -4.84 -5.25
N SER A 27 13.69 -5.37 -4.12
CA SER A 27 12.36 -5.96 -3.97
C SER A 27 11.23 -4.96 -4.29
N ILE A 28 11.41 -3.68 -3.95
CA ILE A 28 10.45 -2.61 -4.23
C ILE A 28 10.39 -2.31 -5.72
N GLN A 29 11.56 -2.25 -6.38
CA GLN A 29 11.64 -2.06 -7.82
C GLN A 29 10.96 -3.21 -8.58
N MET A 30 11.20 -4.45 -8.16
CA MET A 30 10.53 -5.62 -8.73
C MET A 30 9.01 -5.57 -8.51
N ALA A 31 8.55 -5.12 -7.34
CA ALA A 31 7.13 -4.94 -7.05
C ALA A 31 6.48 -3.89 -7.96
N ALA A 32 7.17 -2.76 -8.23
CA ALA A 32 6.68 -1.73 -9.16
C ALA A 32 6.47 -2.29 -10.57
N GLU A 33 7.44 -3.09 -11.07
CA GLU A 33 7.33 -3.77 -12.36
C GLU A 33 6.20 -4.80 -12.39
N ALA A 34 6.08 -5.61 -11.34
CA ALA A 34 5.03 -6.62 -11.20
C ALA A 34 3.63 -5.98 -11.23
N ILE A 35 3.41 -4.90 -10.49
CA ILE A 35 2.13 -4.18 -10.47
C ILE A 35 1.83 -3.53 -11.83
N ARG A 36 2.85 -2.97 -12.50
CA ARG A 36 2.69 -2.41 -13.85
C ARG A 36 2.27 -3.49 -14.86
N GLY A 37 2.83 -4.70 -14.74
CA GLY A 37 2.42 -5.86 -15.53
C GLY A 37 1.00 -6.33 -15.19
N ALA A 38 0.72 -6.57 -13.90
CA ALA A 38 -0.58 -7.02 -13.41
C ALA A 38 -1.72 -6.07 -13.82
N LYS A 39 -1.47 -4.76 -13.83
CA LYS A 39 -2.45 -3.74 -14.26
C LYS A 39 -2.92 -3.95 -15.70
N LYS A 40 -2.03 -4.41 -16.60
CA LYS A 40 -2.36 -4.66 -18.01
C LYS A 40 -3.15 -5.95 -18.20
N ILE A 41 -2.98 -6.91 -17.29
CA ILE A 41 -3.56 -8.26 -17.38
C ILE A 41 -4.90 -8.31 -16.63
N ASN A 42 -4.90 -7.95 -15.34
CA ASN A 42 -6.05 -7.99 -14.47
C ASN A 42 -6.02 -6.86 -13.42
N PRO A 43 -6.48 -5.64 -13.77
CA PRO A 43 -6.49 -4.51 -12.84
C PRO A 43 -7.44 -4.70 -11.65
N LYS A 44 -8.46 -5.57 -11.76
CA LYS A 44 -9.38 -5.87 -10.66
C LYS A 44 -8.71 -6.70 -9.57
N LEU A 45 -7.85 -7.65 -9.94
CA LEU A 45 -7.11 -8.45 -8.97
C LEU A 45 -6.25 -7.58 -8.05
N ILE A 46 -5.64 -6.50 -8.56
CA ILE A 46 -4.88 -5.55 -7.73
C ILE A 46 -5.79 -4.89 -6.69
N LEU A 47 -6.99 -4.47 -7.10
CA LEU A 47 -7.98 -3.90 -6.19
C LEU A 47 -8.41 -4.91 -5.12
N ASP A 48 -8.69 -6.15 -5.53
CA ASP A 48 -9.13 -7.21 -4.61
C ASP A 48 -8.06 -7.53 -3.58
N LEU A 49 -6.80 -7.72 -4.02
CA LEU A 49 -5.67 -7.97 -3.13
C LEU A 49 -5.42 -6.81 -2.17
N PHE A 50 -5.47 -5.56 -2.66
CA PHE A 50 -5.33 -4.40 -1.78
C PHE A 50 -6.47 -4.33 -0.76
N TYR A 51 -7.71 -4.57 -1.19
CA TYR A 51 -8.85 -4.57 -0.31
C TYR A 51 -8.71 -5.63 0.80
N ASP A 52 -8.38 -6.86 0.40
CA ASP A 52 -8.35 -8.02 1.29
C ASP A 52 -7.16 -8.01 2.25
N HIS A 53 -6.01 -7.49 1.82
CA HIS A 53 -4.77 -7.56 2.62
C HIS A 53 -4.39 -6.24 3.29
N ILE A 54 -4.89 -5.10 2.81
CA ILE A 54 -4.54 -3.78 3.32
C ILE A 54 -5.78 -3.08 3.86
N TYR A 55 -6.78 -2.81 3.02
CA TYR A 55 -7.89 -1.93 3.39
C TYR A 55 -8.65 -2.44 4.62
N LYS A 56 -9.13 -3.69 4.61
CA LYS A 56 -9.99 -4.24 5.68
C LYS A 56 -9.42 -4.07 7.09
N ASP A 57 -8.12 -4.29 7.22
CA ASP A 57 -7.47 -4.37 8.53
C ASP A 57 -6.69 -3.08 8.87
N LEU A 58 -6.25 -2.30 7.86
CA LEU A 58 -5.33 -1.16 8.06
C LEU A 58 -5.92 0.21 7.73
N HIS A 59 -7.13 0.33 7.17
CA HIS A 59 -7.65 1.64 6.74
C HIS A 59 -7.66 2.68 7.88
N SER A 60 -8.11 2.30 9.09
CA SER A 60 -8.10 3.20 10.26
C SER A 60 -6.69 3.58 10.71
N ALA A 61 -5.73 2.66 10.65
CA ALA A 61 -4.34 2.93 10.98
C ALA A 61 -3.70 3.89 9.95
N ILE A 62 -4.03 3.71 8.67
CA ILE A 62 -3.59 4.60 7.58
C ILE A 62 -4.14 6.01 7.78
N ASP A 63 -5.42 6.14 8.14
CA ASP A 63 -6.03 7.44 8.43
C ASP A 63 -5.43 8.14 9.65
N ALA A 64 -5.13 7.37 10.70
CA ALA A 64 -4.46 7.87 11.89
C ALA A 64 -2.94 8.08 11.72
N LYS A 65 -2.37 7.69 10.57
CA LYS A 65 -0.91 7.62 10.33
C LYS A 65 -0.18 6.80 11.41
N ASP A 66 -0.81 5.74 11.91
CA ASP A 66 -0.28 4.90 12.97
C ASP A 66 0.63 3.80 12.39
N VAL A 67 1.92 4.11 12.28
CA VAL A 67 2.94 3.15 11.83
C VAL A 67 3.06 1.94 12.76
N ASN A 68 2.81 2.12 14.06
CA ASN A 68 2.95 1.01 15.03
C ASN A 68 1.87 -0.04 14.80
N ALA A 69 0.63 0.39 14.55
CA ALA A 69 -0.47 -0.49 14.19
C ALA A 69 -0.16 -1.29 12.90
N ILE A 70 0.40 -0.63 11.87
CA ILE A 70 0.82 -1.30 10.62
C ILE A 70 1.92 -2.34 10.90
N ASN A 71 2.92 -1.99 11.70
CA ASN A 71 4.02 -2.91 12.04
C ASN A 71 3.54 -4.12 12.85
N VAL A 72 2.63 -3.91 13.81
CA VAL A 72 2.02 -5.01 14.59
C VAL A 72 1.23 -5.94 13.67
N TYR A 73 0.38 -5.38 12.81
CA TYR A 73 -0.40 -6.17 11.86
C TYR A 73 0.49 -6.97 10.92
N GLY A 74 1.55 -6.35 10.39
CA GLY A 74 2.53 -7.01 9.54
C GLY A 74 3.14 -8.23 10.22
N ARG A 75 3.60 -8.09 11.47
CA ARG A 75 4.14 -9.20 12.27
C ARG A 75 3.13 -10.33 12.49
N VAL A 76 1.86 -10.02 12.72
CA VAL A 76 0.79 -11.03 12.91
C VAL A 76 0.53 -11.81 11.60
N LYS A 77 0.47 -11.15 10.45
CA LYS A 77 0.24 -11.83 9.16
C LYS A 77 1.43 -12.71 8.75
N ILE A 78 2.65 -12.28 9.08
CA ILE A 78 3.88 -13.07 8.90
C ILE A 78 3.82 -14.38 9.70
N GLN A 79 3.44 -14.30 10.98
CA GLN A 79 3.33 -15.48 11.85
C GLN A 79 2.18 -16.42 11.43
N GLY A 80 1.16 -15.86 10.76
CA GLY A 80 -0.07 -16.56 10.42
C GLY A 80 0.02 -17.50 9.22
N GLN A 81 0.63 -17.11 8.09
CA GLN A 81 0.61 -17.97 6.89
C GLN A 81 1.46 -17.59 5.66
N PHE A 82 2.27 -16.53 5.67
CA PHE A 82 2.96 -16.10 4.42
C PHE A 82 4.40 -15.61 4.65
N ASN A 83 5.36 -16.55 4.55
CA ASN A 83 6.80 -16.22 4.49
C ASN A 83 7.17 -15.36 3.27
N GLU A 84 6.34 -15.33 2.23
CA GLU A 84 6.61 -14.63 0.97
C GLU A 84 6.26 -13.13 0.99
N ILE A 85 5.49 -12.66 1.98
CA ILE A 85 5.05 -11.24 2.09
C ILE A 85 6.03 -10.42 2.97
N MET A 86 7.00 -11.09 3.59
CA MET A 86 8.04 -10.49 4.45
C MET A 86 8.68 -9.20 3.89
N PRO A 87 9.06 -9.12 2.60
CA PRO A 87 9.81 -7.98 2.07
C PRO A 87 9.01 -6.66 2.01
N ALA A 88 7.68 -6.74 1.85
CA ALA A 88 6.84 -5.54 1.77
C ALA A 88 6.58 -4.92 3.16
N ILE A 89 6.62 -5.74 4.22
CA ILE A 89 6.37 -5.33 5.60
C ILE A 89 7.64 -4.76 6.25
N THR A 90 8.82 -5.25 5.86
CA THR A 90 10.11 -4.71 6.33
C THR A 90 10.34 -3.26 5.93
N ILE A 91 9.63 -2.71 4.94
CA ILE A 91 9.76 -1.28 4.62
C ILE A 91 9.33 -0.42 5.81
N PHE A 92 8.22 -0.74 6.48
CA PHE A 92 7.73 0.04 7.61
C PHE A 92 8.49 -0.24 8.92
N ASP A 93 9.06 -1.43 9.07
CA ASP A 93 9.83 -1.78 10.28
C ASP A 93 11.31 -1.35 10.16
N THR A 94 11.92 -1.54 8.99
CA THR A 94 13.36 -1.31 8.74
C THR A 94 13.64 0.10 8.25
N HIS A 95 12.86 0.60 7.28
CA HIS A 95 13.18 1.86 6.59
C HIS A 95 12.44 3.05 7.16
N TRP A 96 11.23 2.88 7.69
CA TRP A 96 10.43 3.99 8.20
C TRP A 96 11.18 4.96 9.13
N PRO A 97 11.98 4.50 10.12
CA PRO A 97 12.71 5.40 11.01
C PRO A 97 13.81 6.23 10.33
N THR A 98 14.30 5.79 9.17
CA THR A 98 15.37 6.46 8.42
C THR A 98 14.82 7.41 7.35
N LEU A 99 13.53 7.31 7.01
CA LEU A 99 12.87 8.19 6.06
C LEU A 99 12.71 9.60 6.64
N SER A 100 12.88 10.61 5.78
CA SER A 100 12.57 11.99 6.14
C SER A 100 11.07 12.18 6.44
N SER A 101 10.72 13.15 7.27
CA SER A 101 9.30 13.49 7.55
C SER A 101 8.51 13.77 6.26
N ASN A 102 9.14 14.44 5.27
CA ASN A 102 8.50 14.74 3.99
C ASN A 102 8.18 13.47 3.20
N THR A 103 9.09 12.50 3.23
CA THR A 103 8.92 11.20 2.58
C THR A 103 7.83 10.38 3.26
N GLN A 104 7.84 10.31 4.59
CA GLN A 104 6.79 9.65 5.37
C GLN A 104 5.41 10.25 5.07
N ASP A 105 5.31 11.57 5.02
CA ASP A 105 4.07 12.26 4.66
C ASP A 105 3.61 11.98 3.24
N ALA A 106 4.54 11.85 2.28
CA ALA A 106 4.20 11.46 0.92
C ALA A 106 3.61 10.04 0.89
N ILE A 107 4.23 9.07 1.59
CA ILE A 107 3.73 7.69 1.69
C ILE A 107 2.31 7.67 2.25
N TRP A 108 2.05 8.39 3.33
CA TRP A 108 0.70 8.47 3.90
C TRP A 108 -0.33 9.04 2.92
N LYS A 109 0.04 10.07 2.14
CA LYS A 109 -0.84 10.61 1.11
C LYS A 109 -1.17 9.59 0.03
N TYR A 110 -0.19 8.80 -0.42
CA TYR A 110 -0.43 7.70 -1.36
C TYR A 110 -1.41 6.68 -0.80
N LEU A 111 -1.15 6.18 0.42
CA LEU A 111 -1.98 5.18 1.07
C LEU A 111 -3.41 5.67 1.28
N LYS A 112 -3.58 6.92 1.74
CA LYS A 112 -4.90 7.52 1.93
C LYS A 112 -5.68 7.60 0.61
N VAL A 113 -5.05 8.05 -0.47
CA VAL A 113 -5.69 8.11 -1.80
C VAL A 113 -6.09 6.71 -2.26
N LEU A 114 -5.24 5.70 -2.06
CA LEU A 114 -5.55 4.31 -2.39
C LEU A 114 -6.74 3.77 -1.60
N CYS A 115 -6.84 4.06 -0.30
CA CYS A 115 -8.00 3.70 0.52
C CYS A 115 -9.29 4.33 -0.02
N VAL A 116 -9.31 5.65 -0.25
CA VAL A 116 -10.48 6.37 -0.77
C VAL A 116 -10.93 5.84 -2.14
N LEU A 117 -9.98 5.55 -3.04
CA LEU A 117 -10.30 4.97 -4.35
C LEU A 117 -10.81 3.52 -4.22
N CYS A 118 -10.25 2.73 -3.30
CA CYS A 118 -10.70 1.37 -3.00
C CYS A 118 -12.15 1.36 -2.48
N GLU A 119 -12.48 2.22 -1.52
CA GLU A 119 -13.82 2.40 -0.96
C GLU A 119 -14.85 2.67 -2.05
N ARG A 120 -14.55 3.66 -2.91
CA ARG A 120 -15.43 4.04 -4.01
C ARG A 120 -15.66 2.88 -4.98
N LEU A 121 -14.65 2.05 -5.22
CA LEU A 121 -14.75 0.89 -6.10
C LEU A 121 -15.50 -0.29 -5.46
N LYS A 122 -15.42 -0.43 -4.13
CA LYS A 122 -16.10 -1.47 -3.36
C LYS A 122 -17.50 -1.07 -2.87
N GLY A 123 -17.88 0.21 -3.01
CA GLY A 123 -19.16 0.74 -2.54
C GLY A 123 -19.24 0.84 -1.01
N ILE A 124 -18.10 1.11 -0.36
CA ILE A 124 -18.01 1.21 1.10
C ILE A 124 -18.21 2.65 1.52
N GLU A 125 -19.11 2.89 2.48
CA GLU A 125 -19.26 4.18 3.14
C GLU A 125 -18.38 4.23 4.39
N ASN A 126 -17.27 4.95 4.33
CA ASN A 126 -16.40 5.16 5.49
C ASN A 126 -16.67 6.55 6.12
N PRO A 127 -17.20 6.62 7.35
CA PRO A 127 -17.50 7.88 8.03
C PRO A 127 -16.26 8.69 8.46
N SER A 128 -15.07 8.09 8.46
CA SER A 128 -13.81 8.75 8.87
C SER A 128 -13.28 9.81 7.90
N HIS A 129 -13.87 9.92 6.70
CA HIS A 129 -13.48 10.88 5.67
C HIS A 129 -14.42 12.10 5.53
N LYS A 130 -15.38 12.27 6.45
CA LYS A 130 -16.27 13.45 6.51
C LYS A 130 -15.62 14.65 7.19
#